data_AF-J6ELI8-F1
#
_entry.id   AF-J6ELI8-F1
#
_cell.length_a   1.000
_cell.length_b   1.000
_cell.length_c   1.000
_cell.angle_alpha   90.00
_cell.angle_beta   90.00
_cell.angle_gamma   90.00
#
_symmetry.space_group_name_H-M   'P 1'
#
loop_
_entity.id
_entity.type
_entity.pdbx_description
1 polymer ?
#
loop_
_entity_poly.entity_id
_entity_poly.type
_entity_poly.pdbx_seq_one_letter_code
_entity_poly.pdbx_strand_id
1 'polypeptide(L)'
;MADDNSDAPAPASEASAVTESPTTDVPVAESSAGPSSVASSSTTPLGPDGQPLSKKAQKRMAKRAYYEATRLEKRAEERQRRKERNAYLKAGYEAGTLSPKEREIMENKLQLKRARRHKPEPYPGAIVIDLKFDELMLDAELRSMASQIQYVYSDTRAAARPFSSVLFTGFSPESTPRLWAQMLKHQWTKWDGLHFRAEDIDAVQADLAALSVEGDDKEPAEKQEKECNEEDRTTFLCGSDLPPGFSKGRQLVYLSADSEEELETLSPEEIYIIGGIVDHNRHKMLCQNKAEKMGIRTARLPIGKYIENLPTRKVLTVNQYNTLGDWAKAFEAVIPQRKYTEKKKERREKREAAMKEGAAGSADVSQSEGGEGMDLDAVDEEAAMNANAEEAAMNAAAEEAAMNS
;
A
#
# COMPACT_ATOMS: atom_id res chain seq x y z
N MET A 1 -50.51 -32.87 47.87
CA MET A 1 -51.85 -32.60 47.34
C MET A 1 -51.61 -32.33 45.86
N ALA A 2 -51.56 -33.33 44.97
CA ALA A 2 -52.65 -34.24 44.57
C ALA A 2 -53.92 -33.42 44.26
N ASP A 3 -54.58 -33.47 43.10
CA ASP A 3 -54.43 -34.22 41.84
C ASP A 3 -55.40 -33.54 40.83
N ASP A 4 -55.49 -34.12 39.63
CA ASP A 4 -56.57 -34.00 38.62
C ASP A 4 -56.44 -32.86 37.59
N ASN A 5 -55.97 -33.03 36.34
CA ASN A 5 -56.10 -34.06 35.28
C ASN A 5 -57.40 -33.97 34.44
N SER A 6 -57.23 -34.34 33.16
CA SER A 6 -58.17 -34.56 32.04
C SER A 6 -58.32 -33.43 31.01
N ASP A 7 -58.35 -33.67 29.69
CA ASP A 7 -57.95 -34.79 28.81
C ASP A 7 -58.08 -34.22 27.37
N ALA A 8 -57.39 -34.82 26.40
CA ALA A 8 -57.37 -34.53 24.96
C ALA A 8 -58.70 -34.99 24.27
N PRO A 9 -58.88 -35.13 22.92
CA PRO A 9 -57.94 -35.06 21.79
C PRO A 9 -58.48 -34.44 20.45
N ALA A 10 -57.66 -34.59 19.40
CA ALA A 10 -57.84 -34.23 17.98
C ALA A 10 -59.08 -34.85 17.28
N PRO A 11 -59.32 -34.51 16.00
CA PRO A 11 -59.04 -35.52 14.97
C PRO A 11 -58.47 -35.00 13.63
N ALA A 12 -57.84 -35.93 12.91
CA ALA A 12 -57.51 -35.88 11.49
C ALA A 12 -58.60 -36.59 10.65
N SER A 13 -58.77 -36.20 9.39
CA SER A 13 -59.38 -37.07 8.36
C SER A 13 -58.94 -36.69 6.94
N GLU A 14 -58.61 -37.73 6.17
CA GLU A 14 -58.16 -37.82 4.78
C GLU A 14 -59.25 -37.50 3.74
N ALA A 15 -58.83 -37.20 2.49
CA ALA A 15 -59.55 -37.64 1.29
C ALA A 15 -58.62 -37.65 0.05
N SER A 16 -58.53 -38.83 -0.58
CA SER A 16 -57.84 -39.18 -1.82
C SER A 16 -58.60 -38.77 -3.08
N ALA A 17 -57.89 -38.59 -4.20
CA ALA A 17 -58.41 -38.95 -5.53
C ALA A 17 -57.27 -39.25 -6.51
N VAL A 18 -57.29 -40.49 -7.01
CA VAL A 18 -56.48 -41.09 -8.08
C VAL A 18 -57.32 -41.06 -9.36
N THR A 19 -56.73 -40.81 -10.52
CA THR A 19 -57.26 -41.32 -11.81
C THR A 19 -56.13 -41.69 -12.76
N GLU A 20 -56.33 -42.85 -13.39
CA GLU A 20 -55.40 -43.70 -14.11
C GLU A 20 -55.19 -43.34 -15.60
N SER A 21 -54.17 -43.99 -16.16
CA SER A 21 -53.68 -44.08 -17.54
C SER A 21 -54.71 -44.58 -18.58
N PRO A 22 -54.35 -44.66 -19.88
CA PRO A 22 -53.89 -45.96 -20.36
C PRO A 22 -52.73 -45.95 -21.39
N THR A 23 -52.08 -47.10 -21.41
CA THR A 23 -50.98 -47.63 -22.22
C THR A 23 -51.39 -48.14 -23.62
N THR A 24 -50.37 -48.36 -24.46
CA THR A 24 -50.13 -49.42 -25.50
C THR A 24 -49.52 -48.77 -26.76
N ASP A 25 -48.57 -49.31 -27.52
CA ASP A 25 -47.91 -50.62 -27.56
C ASP A 25 -46.58 -50.48 -28.36
N VAL A 26 -45.67 -51.45 -28.20
CA VAL A 26 -44.38 -51.57 -28.93
C VAL A 26 -44.59 -52.43 -30.20
N PRO A 27 -43.83 -52.30 -31.31
CA PRO A 27 -42.67 -53.19 -31.48
C PRO A 27 -41.45 -52.63 -32.27
N VAL A 28 -40.28 -53.08 -31.79
CA VAL A 28 -38.99 -53.41 -32.43
C VAL A 28 -38.83 -53.27 -33.96
N ALA A 29 -37.74 -52.62 -34.40
CA ALA A 29 -36.94 -53.02 -35.57
C ALA A 29 -35.48 -52.49 -35.47
N GLU A 30 -34.52 -53.39 -35.67
CA GLU A 30 -33.08 -53.12 -35.83
C GLU A 30 -32.76 -52.32 -37.10
N SER A 31 -31.68 -51.53 -37.06
CA SER A 31 -30.52 -51.59 -37.99
C SER A 31 -29.92 -50.23 -38.42
N SER A 32 -28.62 -50.12 -38.15
CA SER A 32 -27.56 -49.49 -38.96
C SER A 32 -27.39 -47.95 -39.08
N ALA A 33 -26.15 -47.55 -38.74
CA ALA A 33 -25.27 -46.58 -39.41
C ALA A 33 -25.48 -45.05 -39.24
N GLY A 34 -24.51 -44.44 -38.54
CA GLY A 34 -23.87 -43.16 -38.91
C GLY A 34 -24.15 -41.94 -38.02
N PRO A 35 -23.12 -41.34 -37.35
CA PRO A 35 -23.26 -40.03 -36.74
C PRO A 35 -22.86 -38.94 -37.73
N SER A 36 -23.77 -38.02 -38.05
CA SER A 36 -23.43 -36.78 -38.74
C SER A 36 -23.43 -35.61 -37.74
N SER A 37 -22.26 -34.97 -37.69
CA SER A 37 -21.86 -33.85 -36.85
C SER A 37 -22.77 -32.63 -37.00
N VAL A 38 -23.34 -32.16 -35.90
CA VAL A 38 -23.75 -30.76 -35.72
C VAL A 38 -22.75 -30.09 -34.78
N ALA A 39 -21.86 -29.31 -35.40
CA ALA A 39 -20.87 -28.50 -34.71
C ALA A 39 -21.55 -27.37 -33.92
N SER A 40 -21.39 -27.41 -32.59
CA SER A 40 -21.68 -26.25 -31.72
C SER A 40 -20.48 -25.31 -31.77
N SER A 41 -20.65 -24.12 -32.35
CA SER A 41 -19.64 -23.08 -32.42
C SER A 41 -19.37 -22.49 -31.03
N SER A 42 -18.38 -23.04 -30.32
CA SER A 42 -17.77 -22.37 -29.19
C SER A 42 -16.82 -21.29 -29.72
N THR A 43 -17.27 -20.03 -29.72
CA THR A 43 -16.43 -18.87 -30.01
C THR A 43 -15.38 -18.74 -28.91
N THR A 44 -14.21 -19.32 -29.17
CA THR A 44 -13.06 -19.22 -28.26
C THR A 44 -12.48 -17.81 -28.37
N PRO A 45 -12.35 -17.05 -27.27
CA PRO A 45 -11.74 -15.73 -27.32
C PRO A 45 -10.28 -15.84 -27.79
N LEU A 46 -9.93 -15.07 -28.80
CA LEU A 46 -8.59 -15.00 -29.39
C LEU A 46 -7.75 -13.96 -28.64
N GLY A 47 -6.47 -14.26 -28.42
CA GLY A 47 -5.50 -13.30 -27.90
C GLY A 47 -5.10 -12.25 -28.96
N PRO A 48 -4.25 -11.27 -28.59
CA PRO A 48 -3.79 -10.21 -29.49
C PRO A 48 -3.09 -10.74 -30.77
N ASP A 49 -2.54 -11.96 -30.71
CA ASP A 49 -1.86 -12.63 -31.83
C ASP A 49 -2.78 -13.57 -32.64
N GLY A 50 -4.09 -13.55 -32.40
CA GLY A 50 -5.05 -14.43 -33.08
C GLY A 50 -4.97 -15.91 -32.67
N GLN A 51 -4.25 -16.24 -31.58
CA GLN A 51 -4.23 -17.59 -31.02
C GLN A 51 -5.23 -17.75 -29.85
N PRO A 52 -5.86 -18.94 -29.68
CA PRO A 52 -6.80 -19.18 -28.59
C PRO A 52 -6.10 -19.12 -27.23
N LEU A 53 -6.65 -18.31 -26.32
CA LEU A 53 -6.10 -18.12 -24.97
C LEU A 53 -5.99 -19.45 -24.20
N SER A 54 -4.86 -19.68 -23.52
CA SER A 54 -4.68 -20.85 -22.64
C SER A 54 -5.79 -20.95 -21.59
N LYS A 55 -6.22 -22.18 -21.24
CA LYS A 55 -7.24 -22.45 -20.20
C LYS A 55 -6.94 -21.73 -18.87
N LYS A 56 -5.66 -21.58 -18.50
CA LYS A 56 -5.24 -20.82 -17.31
C LYS A 56 -5.46 -19.31 -17.47
N ALA A 57 -5.19 -18.76 -18.65
CA ALA A 57 -5.41 -17.34 -18.95
C ALA A 57 -6.91 -16.99 -18.96
N GLN A 58 -7.75 -17.86 -19.54
CA GLN A 58 -9.20 -17.72 -19.54
C GLN A 58 -9.77 -17.74 -18.11
N LYS A 59 -9.33 -18.69 -17.28
CA LYS A 59 -9.74 -18.76 -15.86
C LYS A 59 -9.32 -17.50 -15.08
N ARG A 60 -8.12 -16.96 -15.35
CA ARG A 60 -7.65 -15.72 -14.72
C ARG A 60 -8.48 -14.51 -15.13
N MET A 61 -8.84 -14.39 -16.41
CA MET A 61 -9.71 -13.32 -16.89
C MET A 61 -11.14 -13.42 -16.34
N ALA A 62 -11.74 -14.61 -16.34
CA ALA A 62 -13.06 -14.83 -15.76
C ALA A 62 -13.08 -14.50 -14.26
N LYS A 63 -12.04 -14.90 -13.51
CA LYS A 63 -11.90 -14.53 -12.09
C LYS A 63 -11.77 -13.02 -11.91
N ARG A 64 -11.01 -12.33 -12.78
CA ARG A 64 -10.85 -10.86 -12.74
C ARG A 64 -12.17 -10.16 -13.03
N ALA A 65 -12.88 -10.57 -14.07
CA ALA A 65 -14.18 -10.01 -14.44
C ALA A 65 -15.23 -10.22 -13.33
N TYR A 66 -15.28 -11.42 -12.74
CA TYR A 66 -16.14 -11.68 -11.59
C TYR A 66 -15.78 -10.81 -10.38
N TYR A 67 -14.48 -10.65 -10.09
CA TYR A 67 -14.03 -9.77 -9.02
C TYR A 67 -14.43 -8.32 -9.31
N GLU A 68 -14.18 -7.80 -10.51
CA GLU A 68 -14.56 -6.44 -10.91
C GLU A 68 -16.07 -6.19 -10.79
N ALA A 69 -16.89 -7.14 -11.22
CA ALA A 69 -18.34 -7.08 -11.11
C ALA A 69 -18.82 -7.08 -9.64
N THR A 70 -18.24 -7.93 -8.79
CA THR A 70 -18.68 -8.09 -7.39
C THR A 70 -17.97 -7.15 -6.40
N ARG A 71 -16.89 -6.48 -6.80
CA ARG A 71 -16.07 -5.64 -5.91
C ARG A 71 -16.87 -4.48 -5.33
N LEU A 72 -17.71 -3.82 -6.12
CA LEU A 72 -18.49 -2.66 -5.65
C LEU A 72 -19.56 -3.08 -4.63
N GLU A 73 -20.25 -4.17 -4.91
CA GLU A 73 -21.28 -4.74 -4.03
C GLU A 73 -20.68 -5.21 -2.70
N LYS A 74 -19.61 -6.01 -2.72
CA LYS A 74 -18.93 -6.48 -1.51
C LYS A 74 -18.39 -5.34 -0.66
N ARG A 75 -17.83 -4.30 -1.29
CA ARG A 75 -17.38 -3.09 -0.59
C ARG A 75 -18.53 -2.32 0.07
N ALA A 76 -19.71 -2.31 -0.55
CA ALA A 76 -20.90 -1.66 0.01
C ALA A 76 -21.45 -2.43 1.22
N GLU A 77 -21.57 -3.75 1.11
CA GLU A 77 -22.02 -4.63 2.20
C GLU A 77 -21.08 -4.56 3.41
N GLU A 78 -19.77 -4.63 3.19
CA GLU A 78 -18.79 -4.52 4.28
C GLU A 78 -18.82 -3.15 4.97
N ARG A 79 -19.00 -2.07 4.19
CA ARG A 79 -19.16 -0.71 4.73
C ARG A 79 -20.40 -0.61 5.61
N GLN A 80 -21.51 -1.21 5.19
CA GLN A 80 -22.76 -1.25 5.95
C GLN A 80 -22.58 -2.01 7.27
N ARG A 81 -22.00 -3.22 7.22
CA ARG A 81 -21.68 -4.01 8.41
C ARG A 81 -20.77 -3.25 9.39
N ARG A 82 -19.77 -2.52 8.88
CA ARG A 82 -18.88 -1.71 9.72
C ARG A 82 -19.61 -0.54 10.37
N LYS A 83 -20.54 0.10 9.65
CA LYS A 83 -21.36 1.21 10.15
C LYS A 83 -22.28 0.72 11.27
N GLU A 84 -22.97 -0.39 11.07
CA GLU A 84 -23.85 -1.02 12.05
C GLU A 84 -23.08 -1.44 13.32
N ARG A 85 -21.93 -2.11 13.16
CA ARG A 85 -21.06 -2.47 14.30
C ARG A 85 -20.58 -1.24 15.07
N ASN A 86 -20.15 -0.19 14.38
CA ASN A 86 -19.73 1.05 15.03
C ASN A 86 -20.90 1.76 15.75
N ALA A 87 -22.11 1.74 15.18
CA ALA A 87 -23.30 2.29 15.80
C ALA A 87 -23.70 1.50 17.06
N TYR A 88 -23.69 0.17 16.99
CA TYR A 88 -23.91 -0.72 18.13
C TYR A 88 -22.91 -0.45 19.26
N LEU A 89 -21.61 -0.41 18.95
CA LEU A 89 -20.57 -0.14 19.95
C LEU A 89 -20.72 1.26 20.57
N LYS A 90 -21.07 2.28 19.78
CA LYS A 90 -21.29 3.64 20.28
C LYS A 90 -22.51 3.71 21.21
N ALA A 91 -23.65 3.21 20.76
CA ALA A 91 -24.89 3.22 21.55
C ALA A 91 -24.75 2.41 22.85
N GLY A 92 -24.11 1.23 22.78
CA GLY A 92 -23.87 0.42 23.97
C GLY A 92 -22.91 1.08 24.96
N TYR A 93 -21.91 1.83 24.49
CA TYR A 93 -20.98 2.55 25.36
C TYR A 93 -21.70 3.69 26.11
N GLU A 94 -22.54 4.45 25.41
CA GLU A 94 -23.36 5.52 25.99
C GLU A 94 -24.41 4.98 26.98
N ALA A 95 -25.00 3.83 26.68
CA ALA A 95 -25.99 3.16 27.54
C ALA A 95 -25.37 2.32 28.68
N GLY A 96 -24.04 2.12 28.70
CA GLY A 96 -23.36 1.28 29.68
C GLY A 96 -23.62 -0.23 29.55
N THR A 97 -24.18 -0.69 28.42
CA THR A 97 -24.63 -2.07 28.21
C THR A 97 -23.59 -3.00 27.56
N LEU A 98 -22.42 -2.47 27.19
CA LEU A 98 -21.35 -3.26 26.57
C LEU A 98 -20.72 -4.27 27.54
N SER A 99 -20.30 -5.41 26.99
CA SER A 99 -19.40 -6.32 27.67
C SER A 99 -18.04 -5.66 27.97
N PRO A 100 -17.25 -6.16 28.94
CA PRO A 100 -15.93 -5.61 29.25
C PRO A 100 -15.01 -5.48 28.02
N LYS A 101 -15.01 -6.50 27.16
CA LYS A 101 -14.20 -6.51 25.94
C LYS A 101 -14.66 -5.49 24.89
N GLU A 102 -15.97 -5.30 24.73
CA GLU A 102 -16.50 -4.30 23.79
C GLU A 102 -16.29 -2.87 24.31
N ARG A 103 -16.37 -2.67 25.63
CA ARG A 103 -16.05 -1.41 26.27
C ARG A 103 -14.58 -1.03 26.06
N GLU A 104 -13.66 -1.97 26.27
CA GLU A 104 -12.23 -1.77 26.02
C GLU A 104 -11.95 -1.36 24.57
N ILE A 105 -12.63 -1.97 23.59
CA ILE A 105 -12.52 -1.58 22.16
C ILE A 105 -12.92 -0.11 21.97
N MET A 106 -14.01 0.34 22.59
CA MET A 106 -14.48 1.72 22.48
C MET A 106 -13.57 2.71 23.21
N GLU A 107 -13.07 2.35 24.39
CA GLU A 107 -12.12 3.17 25.14
C GLU A 107 -10.83 3.36 24.36
N ASN A 108 -10.24 2.28 23.81
CA ASN A 108 -9.06 2.36 22.95
C ASN A 108 -9.30 3.23 21.72
N LYS A 109 -10.50 3.14 21.11
CA LYS A 109 -10.88 3.99 19.97
C LYS A 109 -10.96 5.47 20.34
N LEU A 110 -11.53 5.78 21.50
CA LEU A 110 -11.61 7.15 22.04
C LEU A 110 -10.24 7.69 22.42
N GLN A 111 -9.39 6.87 23.03
CA GLN A 111 -8.00 7.21 23.36
C GLN A 111 -7.21 7.52 22.09
N LEU A 112 -7.31 6.68 21.05
CA LEU A 112 -6.66 6.92 19.76
C LEU A 112 -7.18 8.19 19.10
N LYS A 113 -8.50 8.46 19.14
CA LYS A 113 -9.09 9.70 18.61
C LYS A 113 -8.58 10.94 19.37
N ARG A 114 -8.41 10.83 20.70
CA ARG A 114 -7.85 11.91 21.53
C ARG A 114 -6.37 12.14 21.23
N ALA A 115 -5.59 11.06 21.08
CA ALA A 115 -4.19 11.14 20.69
C ALA A 115 -4.03 11.81 19.32
N ARG A 116 -4.88 11.46 18.33
CA ARG A 116 -4.89 12.07 16.99
C ARG A 116 -5.30 13.55 16.97
N ARG A 117 -6.06 14.02 17.98
CA ARG A 117 -6.42 15.46 18.10
C ARG A 117 -5.23 16.32 18.53
N HIS A 118 -4.26 15.75 19.25
CA HIS A 118 -3.04 16.45 19.59
C HIS A 118 -2.15 16.46 18.35
N LYS A 119 -2.03 17.61 17.68
CA LYS A 119 -1.11 17.76 16.55
C LYS A 119 0.31 17.70 17.11
N PRO A 120 1.10 16.66 16.80
CA PRO A 120 2.46 16.59 17.30
C PRO A 120 3.29 17.77 16.79
N GLU A 121 4.24 18.22 17.60
CA GLU A 121 5.20 19.22 17.17
C GLU A 121 6.06 18.63 16.04
N PRO A 122 6.09 19.24 14.84
CA PRO A 122 6.87 18.71 13.74
C PRO A 122 8.36 18.84 14.04
N TYR A 123 9.15 17.90 13.51
CA TYR A 123 10.59 18.05 13.46
C TYR A 123 10.95 19.19 12.49
N PRO A 124 11.90 20.06 12.85
CA PRO A 124 12.13 21.28 12.09
C PRO A 124 12.61 21.02 10.67
N GLY A 125 13.24 19.88 10.39
CA GLY A 125 13.76 19.49 9.07
C GLY A 125 12.68 19.20 8.03
N ALA A 126 13.12 18.96 6.79
CA ALA A 126 12.27 18.55 5.67
C ALA A 126 12.88 17.41 4.86
N ILE A 127 12.03 16.72 4.09
CA ILE A 127 12.43 15.67 3.16
C ILE A 127 12.08 16.09 1.74
N VAL A 128 12.97 15.79 0.79
CA VAL A 128 12.70 15.83 -0.65
C VAL A 128 12.70 14.41 -1.20
N ILE A 129 11.72 14.06 -2.03
CA ILE A 129 11.68 12.80 -2.77
C ILE A 129 11.82 13.12 -4.27
N ASP A 130 12.93 12.69 -4.84
CA ASP A 130 13.32 12.92 -6.23
C ASP A 130 12.62 11.93 -7.17
N LEU A 131 11.61 12.36 -7.92
CA LEU A 131 10.81 11.48 -8.79
C LEU A 131 11.29 11.45 -10.25
N LYS A 132 12.44 12.06 -10.59
CA LYS A 132 12.98 12.13 -11.97
C LYS A 132 13.49 10.82 -12.55
N PHE A 133 13.09 9.68 -11.99
CA PHE A 133 13.54 8.35 -12.41
C PHE A 133 12.44 7.53 -13.10
N ASP A 134 11.36 8.19 -13.55
CA ASP A 134 10.23 7.53 -14.22
C ASP A 134 10.71 6.59 -15.32
N GLU A 135 11.54 7.06 -16.25
CA GLU A 135 12.06 6.32 -17.41
C GLU A 135 12.90 5.08 -17.04
N LEU A 136 13.46 5.04 -15.82
CA LEU A 136 14.34 3.95 -15.36
C LEU A 136 13.57 2.81 -14.68
N MET A 137 12.25 2.97 -14.50
CA MET A 137 11.39 1.98 -13.86
C MET A 137 10.49 1.26 -14.86
N LEU A 138 10.26 -0.02 -14.60
CA LEU A 138 9.23 -0.83 -15.24
C LEU A 138 7.83 -0.43 -14.72
N ASP A 139 6.78 -0.75 -15.46
CA ASP A 139 5.40 -0.44 -15.04
C ASP A 139 5.02 -1.09 -13.70
N ALA A 140 5.60 -2.25 -13.38
CA ALA A 140 5.44 -2.87 -12.07
C ALA A 140 6.10 -2.04 -10.98
N GLU A 141 7.36 -1.65 -11.18
CA GLU A 141 8.14 -0.80 -10.28
C GLU A 141 7.46 0.57 -10.06
N LEU A 142 6.83 1.15 -11.09
CA LEU A 142 6.04 2.39 -10.98
C LEU A 142 4.79 2.24 -10.11
N ARG A 143 4.10 1.09 -10.16
CA ARG A 143 2.97 0.80 -9.24
C ARG A 143 3.45 0.67 -7.80
N SER A 144 4.60 0.03 -7.61
CA SER A 144 5.26 -0.06 -6.30
C SER A 144 5.66 1.33 -5.81
N MET A 145 6.19 2.19 -6.69
CA MET A 145 6.55 3.58 -6.36
C MET A 145 5.34 4.39 -5.92
N ALA A 146 4.22 4.34 -6.67
CA ALA A 146 2.98 5.01 -6.27
C ALA A 146 2.46 4.53 -4.89
N SER A 147 2.58 3.23 -4.61
CA SER A 147 2.23 2.67 -3.30
C SER A 147 3.17 3.18 -2.20
N GLN A 148 4.47 3.29 -2.48
CA GLN A 148 5.45 3.87 -1.54
C GLN A 148 5.16 5.32 -1.21
N ILE A 149 4.75 6.14 -2.19
CA ILE A 149 4.29 7.51 -1.93
C ILE A 149 3.06 7.50 -1.01
N GLN A 150 2.09 6.60 -1.24
CA GLN A 150 0.94 6.46 -0.34
C GLN A 150 1.35 6.02 1.08
N TYR A 151 2.34 5.13 1.23
CA TYR A 151 2.87 4.75 2.55
C TYR A 151 3.53 5.95 3.25
N VAL A 152 4.28 6.79 2.52
CA VAL A 152 4.84 8.03 3.07
C VAL A 152 3.74 8.95 3.62
N TYR A 153 2.63 9.09 2.89
CA TYR A 153 1.48 9.87 3.37
C TYR A 153 0.90 9.32 4.67
N SER A 154 0.60 8.01 4.70
CA SER A 154 0.06 7.34 5.89
C SER A 154 1.00 7.46 7.09
N ASP A 155 2.30 7.19 6.88
CA ASP A 155 3.30 7.22 7.94
C ASP A 155 3.54 8.64 8.46
N THR A 156 3.52 9.65 7.59
CA THR A 156 3.66 11.06 8.03
C THR A 156 2.52 11.45 8.96
N ARG A 157 1.29 11.01 8.68
CA ARG A 157 0.13 11.28 9.55
C ARG A 157 0.13 10.49 10.84
N ALA A 158 0.74 9.31 10.84
CA ALA A 158 0.84 8.44 12.00
C ALA A 158 2.07 8.73 12.88
N ALA A 159 3.07 9.45 12.36
CA ALA A 159 4.31 9.73 13.07
C ALA A 159 4.05 10.55 14.33
N ALA A 160 4.68 10.16 15.44
CA ALA A 160 4.62 10.92 16.68
C ALA A 160 5.33 12.28 16.58
N ARG A 161 6.25 12.40 15.61
CA ARG A 161 6.96 13.62 15.30
C ARG A 161 7.23 13.62 13.78
N PRO A 162 6.32 14.15 12.95
CA PRO A 162 6.52 14.18 11.50
C PRO A 162 7.55 15.23 11.11
N PHE A 163 8.16 15.11 9.92
CA PHE A 163 8.91 16.23 9.33
C PHE A 163 7.97 17.42 9.06
N SER A 164 8.50 18.64 9.04
CA SER A 164 7.69 19.84 8.79
C SER A 164 7.05 19.83 7.40
N SER A 165 7.71 19.22 6.41
CA SER A 165 7.15 18.98 5.07
C SER A 165 7.88 17.85 4.36
N VAL A 166 7.16 17.20 3.45
CA VAL A 166 7.71 16.27 2.46
C VAL A 166 7.42 16.82 1.06
N LEU A 167 8.46 17.13 0.29
CA LEU A 167 8.37 17.67 -1.05
C LEU A 167 8.74 16.61 -2.09
N PHE A 168 7.88 16.38 -3.08
CA PHE A 168 8.15 15.53 -4.23
C PHE A 168 8.53 16.39 -5.43
N THR A 169 9.72 16.21 -5.99
CA THR A 169 10.23 17.01 -7.11
C THR A 169 10.18 16.24 -8.42
N GLY A 170 10.17 16.98 -9.54
CA GLY A 170 10.14 16.41 -10.88
C GLY A 170 8.81 15.78 -11.26
N PHE A 171 7.71 16.11 -10.58
CA PHE A 171 6.41 15.46 -10.75
C PHE A 171 5.47 16.32 -11.59
N SER A 172 5.29 15.93 -12.86
CA SER A 172 4.33 16.54 -13.77
C SER A 172 3.91 15.58 -14.88
N PRO A 173 2.84 15.87 -15.64
CA PRO A 173 2.48 15.11 -16.84
C PRO A 173 3.61 15.04 -17.87
N GLU A 174 4.46 16.06 -17.96
CA GLU A 174 5.56 16.17 -18.92
C GLU A 174 6.82 15.47 -18.40
N SER A 175 7.11 15.63 -17.11
CA SER A 175 8.35 15.15 -16.50
C SER A 175 8.28 13.67 -16.11
N THR A 176 7.14 13.22 -15.59
CA THR A 176 6.94 11.85 -15.08
C THR A 176 5.57 11.32 -15.51
N PRO A 177 5.30 11.20 -16.83
CA PRO A 177 3.96 10.89 -17.35
C PRO A 177 3.41 9.56 -16.83
N ARG A 178 4.26 8.53 -16.67
CA ARG A 178 3.80 7.19 -16.30
C ARG A 178 3.49 7.13 -14.80
N LEU A 179 4.33 7.71 -13.95
CA LEU A 179 4.05 7.88 -12.53
C LEU A 179 2.83 8.78 -12.29
N TRP A 180 2.70 9.87 -13.05
CA TRP A 180 1.52 10.75 -13.02
C TRP A 180 0.24 9.93 -13.25
N ALA A 181 0.19 9.11 -14.29
CA ALA A 181 -0.96 8.25 -14.58
C ALA A 181 -1.26 7.23 -13.46
N GLN A 182 -0.23 6.72 -12.75
CA GLN A 182 -0.47 5.90 -11.56
C GLN A 182 -1.07 6.73 -10.43
N MET A 183 -0.47 7.89 -10.15
CA MET A 183 -0.90 8.79 -9.10
C MET A 183 -2.32 9.31 -9.31
N LEU A 184 -2.81 9.47 -10.54
CA LEU A 184 -4.20 9.86 -10.82
C LEU A 184 -5.25 8.91 -10.19
N LYS A 185 -4.88 7.65 -9.97
CA LYS A 185 -5.72 6.64 -9.30
C LYS A 185 -5.85 6.87 -7.79
N HIS A 186 -4.98 7.71 -7.24
CA HIS A 186 -4.96 8.14 -5.85
C HIS A 186 -5.53 9.57 -5.75
N GLN A 187 -6.12 9.90 -4.60
CA GLN A 187 -6.60 11.25 -4.30
C GLN A 187 -5.49 12.12 -3.71
N TRP A 188 -4.30 12.10 -4.33
CA TRP A 188 -3.11 12.76 -3.80
C TRP A 188 -3.25 14.28 -3.67
N THR A 189 -4.11 14.90 -4.48
CA THR A 189 -4.44 16.33 -4.40
C THR A 189 -5.14 16.72 -3.09
N LYS A 190 -5.62 15.73 -2.31
CA LYS A 190 -6.26 15.94 -1.01
C LYS A 190 -5.35 15.63 0.19
N TRP A 191 -4.09 15.28 -0.06
CA TRP A 191 -3.16 14.90 1.00
C TRP A 191 -2.54 16.14 1.65
N ASP A 192 -2.72 16.27 2.96
CA ASP A 192 -2.11 17.34 3.75
C ASP A 192 -0.67 16.98 4.17
N GLY A 193 0.20 17.98 4.28
CA GLY A 193 1.61 17.86 4.67
C GLY A 193 2.55 17.30 3.60
N LEU A 194 2.03 16.96 2.41
CA LEU A 194 2.81 16.53 1.24
C LEU A 194 2.68 17.57 0.14
N HIS A 195 3.81 17.92 -0.47
CA HIS A 195 3.90 18.95 -1.51
C HIS A 195 4.47 18.34 -2.77
N PHE A 196 3.93 18.69 -3.93
CA PHE A 196 4.36 18.15 -5.22
C PHE A 196 4.80 19.30 -6.12
N ARG A 197 5.93 19.15 -6.81
CA ARG A 197 6.53 20.18 -7.63
C ARG A 197 6.91 19.62 -9.00
N ALA A 198 6.66 20.41 -10.04
CA ALA A 198 7.01 20.03 -11.42
C ALA A 198 8.52 20.06 -11.66
N GLU A 199 9.22 21.06 -11.13
CA GLU A 199 10.65 21.24 -11.30
C GLU A 199 11.48 20.25 -10.47
N ASP A 200 12.74 20.05 -10.87
CA ASP A 200 13.69 19.15 -10.22
C ASP A 200 14.41 19.85 -9.03
N ILE A 201 15.33 19.12 -8.40
CA ILE A 201 16.09 19.55 -7.22
C ILE A 201 16.91 20.83 -7.48
N ASP A 202 17.36 21.06 -8.71
CA ASP A 202 18.12 22.25 -9.10
C ASP A 202 17.32 23.54 -8.89
N ALA A 203 16.03 23.52 -9.22
CA ALA A 203 15.12 24.62 -8.94
C ALA A 203 14.92 24.82 -7.43
N VAL A 204 14.78 23.74 -6.66
CA VAL A 204 14.70 23.81 -5.19
C VAL A 204 15.97 24.42 -4.59
N GLN A 205 17.14 24.05 -5.11
CA GLN A 205 18.43 24.61 -4.68
C GLN A 205 18.54 26.10 -5.02
N ALA A 206 18.07 26.50 -6.20
CA ALA A 206 18.03 27.91 -6.60
C ALA A 206 17.11 28.74 -5.68
N ASP A 207 15.92 28.22 -5.36
CA ASP A 207 14.98 28.90 -4.47
C ASP A 207 15.51 29.00 -3.02
N LEU A 208 16.13 27.94 -2.49
CA LEU A 208 16.79 27.96 -1.19
C LEU A 208 17.96 28.96 -1.15
N ALA A 209 18.71 29.07 -2.24
CA ALA A 209 19.77 30.06 -2.38
C ALA A 209 19.22 31.48 -2.44
N ALA A 210 18.10 31.71 -3.15
CA ALA A 210 17.44 33.00 -3.23
C ALA A 210 16.92 33.49 -1.86
N LEU A 211 16.33 32.59 -1.06
CA LEU A 211 15.97 32.86 0.34
C LEU A 211 17.19 33.27 1.18
N SER A 212 18.38 32.79 0.82
CA SER A 212 19.61 33.09 1.55
C SER A 212 20.17 34.49 1.27
N VAL A 213 19.80 35.10 0.14
CA VAL A 213 20.27 36.43 -0.27
C VAL A 213 19.37 37.56 0.23
N GLU A 214 18.07 37.33 0.37
CA GLU A 214 17.14 38.38 0.80
C GLU A 214 17.17 38.59 2.34
N GLY A 215 17.20 39.87 2.75
CA GLY A 215 16.97 40.32 4.13
C GLY A 215 15.48 40.40 4.45
N ASP A 216 15.15 40.37 5.75
CA ASP A 216 13.86 40.08 6.40
C ASP A 216 12.62 40.94 6.05
N ASP A 217 12.56 41.61 4.91
CA ASP A 217 11.41 42.43 4.50
C ASP A 217 10.80 41.93 3.19
N LYS A 218 9.99 40.87 3.26
CA LYS A 218 8.96 40.60 2.25
C LYS A 218 7.58 40.61 2.90
N GLU A 219 6.81 41.63 2.55
CA GLU A 219 5.35 41.60 2.71
C GLU A 219 4.79 40.34 2.02
N PRO A 220 3.77 39.69 2.60
CA PRO A 220 3.19 38.49 2.03
C PRO A 220 2.61 38.82 0.65
N ALA A 221 3.07 38.09 -0.36
CA ALA A 221 2.54 38.20 -1.72
C ALA A 221 1.03 37.92 -1.71
N GLU A 222 0.26 38.80 -2.37
CA GLU A 222 -1.18 38.62 -2.58
C GLU A 222 -1.43 37.26 -3.24
N LYS A 223 -2.22 36.42 -2.57
CA LYS A 223 -2.75 35.19 -3.14
C LYS A 223 -3.69 35.58 -4.29
N GLN A 224 -3.20 35.52 -5.52
CA GLN A 224 -4.06 35.59 -6.69
C GLN A 224 -4.91 34.32 -6.73
N GLU A 225 -6.22 34.48 -6.56
CA GLU A 225 -7.20 33.43 -6.77
C GLU A 225 -7.19 33.07 -8.27
N LYS A 226 -6.42 32.03 -8.64
CA LYS A 226 -6.55 31.41 -9.96
C LYS A 226 -7.85 30.63 -9.98
N GLU A 227 -8.67 30.85 -11.01
CA GLU A 227 -9.83 30.01 -11.31
C GLU A 227 -9.35 28.56 -11.52
N CYS A 228 -9.61 27.71 -10.52
CA CYS A 228 -9.24 26.31 -10.56
C CYS A 228 -10.29 25.53 -11.37
N ASN A 229 -9.88 24.98 -12.51
CA ASN A 229 -10.62 23.89 -13.12
C ASN A 229 -10.33 22.61 -12.31
N GLU A 230 -11.35 22.01 -11.68
CA GLU A 230 -11.18 20.82 -10.80
C GLU A 230 -10.55 19.61 -11.52
N GLU A 231 -10.60 19.59 -12.86
CA GLU A 231 -10.02 18.52 -13.66
C GLU A 231 -8.51 18.69 -13.91
N ASP A 232 -7.98 19.91 -13.86
CA ASP A 232 -6.56 20.18 -14.06
C ASP A 232 -5.79 20.04 -12.74
N ARG A 233 -5.28 18.83 -12.52
CA ARG A 233 -4.52 18.53 -11.30
C ARG A 233 -3.14 19.19 -11.23
N THR A 234 -2.65 19.81 -12.31
CA THR A 234 -1.37 20.54 -12.28
C THR A 234 -1.44 21.79 -11.41
N THR A 235 -2.64 22.31 -11.17
CA THR A 235 -2.91 23.44 -10.26
C THR A 235 -2.55 23.17 -8.80
N PHE A 236 -2.43 21.88 -8.41
CA PHE A 236 -2.04 21.47 -7.05
C PHE A 236 -0.52 21.35 -6.88
N LEU A 237 0.26 21.58 -7.93
CA LEU A 237 1.72 21.60 -7.83
C LEU A 237 2.16 22.93 -7.22
N CYS A 238 3.03 22.87 -6.21
CA CYS A 238 3.65 24.06 -5.65
C CYS A 238 4.68 24.64 -6.63
N GLY A 239 4.72 25.97 -6.72
CA GLY A 239 5.70 26.71 -7.50
C GLY A 239 7.00 26.95 -6.73
N SER A 240 7.55 28.16 -6.87
CA SER A 240 8.76 28.62 -6.16
C SER A 240 8.55 28.85 -4.66
N ASP A 241 7.30 28.92 -4.21
CA ASP A 241 6.97 29.06 -2.79
C ASP A 241 7.25 27.75 -2.07
N LEU A 242 8.40 27.68 -1.40
CA LEU A 242 8.85 26.49 -0.70
C LEU A 242 8.01 26.22 0.56
N PRO A 243 7.71 24.94 0.87
CA PRO A 243 6.85 24.60 2.00
C PRO A 243 7.57 24.73 3.36
N PRO A 244 6.85 24.64 4.50
CA PRO A 244 7.44 24.73 5.83
C PRO A 244 8.62 23.77 6.05
N GLY A 245 9.70 24.25 6.67
CA GLY A 245 10.94 23.46 6.80
C GLY A 245 11.90 23.58 5.61
N PHE A 246 11.60 24.43 4.63
CA PHE A 246 12.57 24.88 3.64
C PHE A 246 12.94 26.35 3.93
N SER A 247 13.72 26.57 4.99
CA SER A 247 14.12 27.92 5.42
C SER A 247 15.52 28.31 4.96
N LYS A 248 15.81 29.61 5.03
CA LYS A 248 17.14 30.19 4.81
C LYS A 248 18.24 29.45 5.56
N GLY A 249 19.37 29.24 4.90
CA GLY A 249 20.59 28.66 5.50
C GLY A 249 20.62 27.14 5.60
N ARG A 250 19.55 26.43 5.21
CA ARG A 250 19.51 24.96 5.24
C ARG A 250 20.27 24.33 4.09
N GLN A 251 20.93 23.22 4.38
CA GLN A 251 21.75 22.50 3.41
C GLN A 251 21.06 21.24 2.90
N LEU A 252 21.15 20.99 1.60
CA LEU A 252 20.68 19.76 0.97
C LEU A 252 21.68 18.62 1.22
N VAL A 253 21.17 17.46 1.61
CA VAL A 253 21.93 16.22 1.75
C VAL A 253 21.24 15.10 0.98
N TYR A 254 21.88 14.55 -0.04
CA TYR A 254 21.31 13.44 -0.82
C TYR A 254 21.63 12.09 -0.17
N LEU A 255 20.59 11.38 0.26
CA LEU A 255 20.70 10.06 0.84
C LEU A 255 20.92 9.01 -0.26
N SER A 256 22.14 8.48 -0.32
CA SER A 256 22.56 7.48 -1.30
C SER A 256 23.21 6.30 -0.60
N ALA A 257 22.82 5.07 -0.96
CA ALA A 257 23.45 3.86 -0.41
C ALA A 257 24.92 3.72 -0.81
N ASP A 258 25.32 4.38 -1.90
CA ASP A 258 26.68 4.32 -2.45
C ASP A 258 27.62 5.39 -1.84
N SER A 259 27.15 6.24 -0.91
CA SER A 259 28.00 7.24 -0.27
C SER A 259 29.02 6.60 0.69
N GLU A 260 30.21 7.18 0.77
CA GLU A 260 31.24 6.80 1.75
C GLU A 260 30.93 7.35 3.15
N GLU A 261 30.21 8.47 3.23
CA GLU A 261 29.87 9.14 4.47
C GLU A 261 28.63 8.49 5.10
N GLU A 262 28.70 8.14 6.39
CA GLU A 262 27.54 7.61 7.12
C GLU A 262 26.78 8.72 7.86
N LEU A 263 25.46 8.73 7.71
CA LEU A 263 24.57 9.62 8.44
C LEU A 263 24.38 9.13 9.88
N GLU A 264 25.08 9.74 10.83
CA GLU A 264 24.99 9.36 12.24
C GLU A 264 23.71 9.85 12.90
N THR A 265 23.34 11.12 12.67
CA THR A 265 22.16 11.76 13.24
C THR A 265 21.48 12.64 12.21
N LEU A 266 20.19 12.90 12.42
CA LEU A 266 19.49 13.94 11.66
C LEU A 266 19.74 15.30 12.28
N SER A 267 20.06 16.28 11.45
CA SER A 267 20.20 17.69 11.78
C SER A 267 18.91 18.44 11.46
N PRO A 268 18.43 19.34 12.33
CA PRO A 268 17.32 20.24 12.04
C PRO A 268 17.62 21.25 10.91
N GLU A 269 18.91 21.48 10.62
CA GLU A 269 19.42 22.43 9.64
C GLU A 269 19.65 21.81 8.25
N GLU A 270 19.35 20.52 8.11
CA GLU A 270 19.54 19.79 6.85
C GLU A 270 18.19 19.39 6.25
N ILE A 271 18.16 19.35 4.92
CA ILE A 271 17.04 18.87 4.11
C ILE A 271 17.52 17.61 3.39
N TYR A 272 16.85 16.49 3.66
CA TYR A 272 17.28 15.18 3.17
C TYR A 272 16.57 14.81 1.88
N ILE A 273 17.35 14.59 0.80
CA ILE A 273 16.84 14.15 -0.49
C ILE A 273 16.90 12.63 -0.55
N ILE A 274 15.83 11.99 -1.01
CA ILE A 274 15.75 10.55 -1.23
C ILE A 274 15.37 10.28 -2.67
N GLY A 275 16.12 9.40 -3.34
CA GLY A 275 15.78 8.96 -4.69
C GLY A 275 14.47 8.15 -4.71
N GLY A 276 13.44 8.69 -5.37
CA GLY A 276 12.16 8.02 -5.59
C GLY A 276 12.24 7.02 -6.74
N ILE A 277 12.97 5.92 -6.52
CA ILE A 277 13.20 4.88 -7.51
C ILE A 277 13.04 3.48 -6.91
N VAL A 278 12.37 2.61 -7.66
CA VAL A 278 12.26 1.17 -7.38
C VAL A 278 12.96 0.42 -8.49
N ASP A 279 14.21 0.00 -8.25
CA ASP A 279 15.05 -0.62 -9.28
C ASP A 279 15.79 -1.87 -8.81
N HIS A 280 15.54 -2.33 -7.57
CA HIS A 280 16.31 -3.40 -6.94
C HIS A 280 17.83 -3.12 -6.94
N ASN A 281 18.21 -1.84 -6.87
CA ASN A 281 19.59 -1.36 -6.98
C ASN A 281 20.31 -1.77 -8.28
N ARG A 282 19.56 -1.97 -9.37
CA ARG A 282 20.08 -2.19 -10.72
C ARG A 282 20.90 -1.00 -11.21
N HIS A 283 20.52 0.23 -10.85
CA HIS A 283 21.22 1.45 -11.22
C HIS A 283 22.13 1.91 -10.08
N LYS A 284 23.30 1.25 -9.96
CA LYS A 284 24.35 1.62 -9.01
C LYS A 284 24.84 3.05 -9.25
N MET A 285 25.20 3.75 -8.18
CA MET A 285 25.70 5.13 -8.22
C MET A 285 24.73 6.16 -8.80
N LEU A 286 23.47 5.81 -9.09
CA LEU A 286 22.55 6.73 -9.79
C LEU A 286 22.32 8.02 -8.99
N CYS A 287 21.89 7.89 -7.74
CA CYS A 287 21.65 9.01 -6.84
C CYS A 287 22.97 9.72 -6.45
N GLN A 288 24.04 8.94 -6.21
CA GLN A 288 25.37 9.46 -5.90
C GLN A 288 25.88 10.38 -7.00
N ASN A 289 25.90 9.89 -8.25
CA ASN A 289 26.37 10.64 -9.41
C ASN A 289 25.49 11.86 -9.71
N LYS A 290 24.16 11.78 -9.47
CA LYS A 290 23.27 12.93 -9.62
C LYS A 290 23.64 14.02 -8.60
N ALA A 291 23.79 13.66 -7.33
CA ALA A 291 24.15 14.60 -6.27
C ALA A 291 25.52 15.24 -6.49
N GLU A 292 26.54 14.46 -6.86
CA GLU A 292 27.89 14.97 -7.15
C GLU A 292 27.90 16.00 -8.27
N LYS A 293 27.16 15.73 -9.37
CA LYS A 293 27.03 16.68 -10.48
C LYS A 293 26.37 18.00 -10.06
N MET A 294 25.49 17.95 -9.07
CA MET A 294 24.81 19.12 -8.51
C MET A 294 25.60 19.80 -7.39
N GLY A 295 26.74 19.22 -6.96
CA GLY A 295 27.52 19.72 -5.84
C GLY A 295 26.83 19.53 -4.48
N ILE A 296 25.91 18.56 -4.37
CA ILE A 296 25.17 18.27 -3.14
C ILE A 296 25.93 17.20 -2.33
N ARG A 297 26.10 17.43 -1.01
CA ARG A 297 26.69 16.45 -0.09
C ARG A 297 25.86 15.17 -0.09
N THR A 298 26.52 14.02 -0.07
CA THR A 298 25.83 12.73 0.04
C THR A 298 26.15 12.05 1.35
N ALA A 299 25.19 11.29 1.87
CA ALA A 299 25.39 10.42 3.02
C ALA A 299 24.59 9.13 2.84
N ARG A 300 25.07 8.02 3.38
CA ARG A 300 24.34 6.75 3.44
C ARG A 300 23.74 6.57 4.83
N LEU A 301 22.59 5.90 4.90
CA LEU A 301 22.03 5.48 6.17
C LEU A 301 22.94 4.45 6.85
N PRO A 302 23.02 4.43 8.20
CA PRO A 302 23.92 3.53 8.95
C PRO A 302 23.37 2.09 9.03
N ILE A 303 22.78 1.58 7.94
CA ILE A 303 22.12 0.27 7.87
C ILE A 303 23.12 -0.86 8.02
N GLY A 304 24.33 -0.72 7.45
CA GLY A 304 25.36 -1.76 7.47
C GLY A 304 25.76 -2.21 8.89
N LYS A 305 25.59 -1.34 9.90
CA LYS A 305 25.81 -1.67 11.32
C LYS A 305 24.78 -2.65 11.88
N TYR A 306 23.60 -2.75 11.25
CA TYR A 306 22.47 -3.53 11.76
C TYR A 306 22.04 -4.66 10.81
N ILE A 307 22.30 -4.53 9.50
CA ILE A 307 21.89 -5.49 8.47
C ILE A 307 22.98 -5.58 7.40
N GLU A 308 23.67 -6.71 7.34
CA GLU A 308 24.80 -6.95 6.42
C GLU A 308 24.41 -6.96 4.93
N ASN A 309 23.17 -7.33 4.59
CA ASN A 309 22.73 -7.47 3.19
C ASN A 309 21.26 -7.11 3.04
N LEU A 310 20.99 -5.91 2.51
CA LEU A 310 19.63 -5.45 2.26
C LEU A 310 19.49 -4.95 0.81
N PRO A 311 18.73 -5.63 -0.05
CA PRO A 311 18.71 -5.36 -1.50
C PRO A 311 17.87 -4.14 -1.93
N THR A 312 17.29 -3.37 -0.99
CA THR A 312 16.30 -2.31 -1.32
C THR A 312 16.66 -0.97 -0.70
N ARG A 313 16.56 0.11 -1.48
CA ARG A 313 16.58 1.51 -0.98
C ARG A 313 15.31 1.75 -0.13
N LYS A 314 15.43 2.49 0.99
CA LYS A 314 14.34 2.60 1.98
C LYS A 314 14.05 4.04 2.40
N VAL A 315 13.09 4.65 1.70
CA VAL A 315 12.47 5.95 2.05
C VAL A 315 11.85 5.91 3.46
N LEU A 316 11.21 4.78 3.83
CA LEU A 316 10.46 4.65 5.10
C LEU A 316 11.29 4.78 6.39
N THR A 317 12.61 4.54 6.33
CA THR A 317 13.43 4.51 7.55
C THR A 317 13.72 5.89 8.13
N VAL A 318 13.67 6.95 7.30
CA VAL A 318 13.99 8.33 7.71
C VAL A 318 12.88 8.93 8.57
N ASN A 319 11.61 8.72 8.21
CA ASN A 319 10.46 9.19 8.99
C ASN A 319 10.40 8.53 10.38
N GLN A 320 10.74 7.24 10.46
CA GLN A 320 10.68 6.45 11.70
C GLN A 320 11.83 6.76 12.67
N TYR A 321 13.03 7.10 12.16
CA TYR A 321 14.14 7.54 13.01
C TYR A 321 13.79 8.79 13.81
N ASN A 322 13.14 9.76 13.19
CA ASN A 322 12.78 11.01 13.85
C ASN A 322 11.85 10.81 15.07
N THR A 323 11.06 9.73 15.07
CA THR A 323 10.19 9.38 16.19
C THR A 323 10.97 8.74 17.35
N LEU A 324 12.04 7.99 17.06
CA LEU A 324 12.70 7.10 18.02
C LEU A 324 14.07 7.60 18.49
N GLY A 325 14.69 8.51 17.73
CA GLY A 325 16.06 8.99 17.97
C GLY A 325 17.12 7.90 17.91
N ASP A 326 16.79 6.74 17.35
CA ASP A 326 17.59 5.53 17.39
C ASP A 326 17.40 4.75 16.08
N TRP A 327 18.48 4.63 15.30
CA TRP A 327 18.48 3.92 14.02
C TRP A 327 18.14 2.45 14.18
N ALA A 328 18.57 1.79 15.27
CA ALA A 328 18.29 0.38 15.49
C ALA A 328 16.78 0.14 15.61
N LYS A 329 16.11 0.95 16.43
CA LYS A 329 14.66 0.86 16.64
C LYS A 329 13.87 1.27 15.39
N ALA A 330 14.34 2.30 14.68
CA ALA A 330 13.74 2.73 13.41
C ALA A 330 13.81 1.64 12.34
N PHE A 331 14.96 0.96 12.25
CA PHE A 331 15.09 -0.20 11.38
C PHE A 331 14.19 -1.34 11.84
N GLU A 332 14.13 -1.64 13.14
CA GLU A 332 13.31 -2.74 13.65
C GLU A 332 11.82 -2.56 13.35
N ALA A 333 11.33 -1.33 13.43
CA ALA A 333 9.94 -0.99 13.12
C ALA A 333 9.58 -1.18 11.64
N VAL A 334 10.53 -0.94 10.72
CA VAL A 334 10.26 -0.88 9.27
C VAL A 334 10.71 -2.13 8.53
N ILE A 335 11.75 -2.79 9.03
CA ILE A 335 12.42 -3.86 8.34
C ILE A 335 11.90 -5.19 8.87
N PRO A 336 11.28 -6.04 8.01
CA PRO A 336 10.79 -7.33 8.46
C PRO A 336 11.90 -8.14 9.14
N GLN A 337 11.59 -8.66 10.31
CA GLN A 337 12.50 -9.40 11.20
C GLN A 337 13.28 -10.52 10.50
N ARG A 338 12.70 -11.12 9.45
CA ARG A 338 13.36 -12.14 8.61
C ARG A 338 14.62 -11.66 7.88
N LYS A 339 14.83 -10.34 7.76
CA LYS A 339 15.96 -9.73 7.04
C LYS A 339 17.19 -9.47 7.94
N TYR A 340 17.09 -9.69 9.26
CA TYR A 340 18.20 -9.52 10.19
C TYR A 340 19.13 -10.75 10.22
N THR A 341 20.44 -10.50 10.35
CA THR A 341 21.51 -11.50 10.33
C THR A 341 21.37 -12.53 11.44
N GLU A 342 21.05 -12.10 12.65
CA GLU A 342 20.86 -12.98 13.82
C GLU A 342 19.75 -14.01 13.60
N LYS A 343 18.59 -13.59 13.06
CA LYS A 343 17.48 -14.52 12.76
C LYS A 343 17.78 -15.45 11.60
N LYS A 344 18.61 -15.03 10.64
CA LYS A 344 19.11 -15.91 9.56
C LYS A 344 20.06 -16.98 10.13
N LYS A 345 20.91 -16.60 11.09
CA LYS A 345 21.80 -17.50 11.82
C LYS A 345 21.01 -18.50 12.68
N GLU A 346 20.03 -18.04 13.46
CA GLU A 346 19.13 -18.91 14.23
C GLU A 346 18.36 -19.89 13.35
N ARG A 347 17.86 -19.45 12.18
CA ARG A 347 17.19 -20.34 11.21
C ARG A 347 18.15 -21.36 10.60
N ARG A 348 19.40 -20.97 10.31
CA ARG A 348 20.43 -21.87 9.81
C ARG A 348 20.79 -22.92 10.88
N GLU A 349 21.02 -22.49 12.12
CA GLU A 349 21.32 -23.36 13.25
C GLU A 349 20.18 -24.32 13.56
N LYS A 350 18.92 -23.86 13.54
CA LYS A 350 17.74 -24.75 13.68
C LYS A 350 17.63 -25.77 12.54
N ARG A 351 17.97 -25.37 11.32
CA ARG A 351 17.91 -26.25 10.14
C ARG A 351 19.05 -27.28 10.16
N GLU A 352 20.24 -26.89 10.61
CA GLU A 352 21.39 -27.78 10.83
C GLU A 352 21.14 -28.73 12.01
N ALA A 353 20.49 -28.27 13.09
CA ALA A 353 20.08 -29.12 14.21
C ALA A 353 19.03 -30.16 13.78
N ALA A 354 18.00 -29.76 13.04
CA ALA A 354 17.00 -30.67 12.49
C ALA A 354 17.60 -31.71 11.52
N MET A 355 18.64 -31.33 10.77
CA MET A 355 19.34 -32.24 9.86
C MET A 355 20.25 -33.23 10.61
N LYS A 356 20.77 -32.85 11.79
CA LYS A 356 21.51 -33.76 12.68
C LYS A 356 20.59 -34.73 13.43
N GLU A 357 19.36 -34.34 13.76
CA GLU A 357 18.38 -35.20 14.42
C GLU A 357 17.63 -36.14 13.45
N GLY A 358 17.62 -35.84 12.15
CA GLY A 358 16.98 -36.65 11.11
C GLY A 358 17.83 -37.79 10.52
N ALA A 359 19.08 -37.97 10.95
CA ALA A 359 19.98 -39.01 10.44
C ALA A 359 19.71 -40.40 11.07
N ALA A 360 18.47 -40.85 11.03
CA ALA A 360 18.08 -42.24 11.27
C ALA A 360 16.84 -42.57 10.43
N GLY A 361 16.98 -42.59 9.11
CA GLY A 361 15.89 -43.00 8.23
C GLY A 361 16.12 -42.78 6.74
N SER A 362 16.78 -43.76 6.11
CA SER A 362 16.75 -44.07 4.68
C SER A 362 17.34 -43.06 3.68
N ALA A 363 18.47 -43.47 3.11
CA ALA A 363 19.03 -42.93 1.89
C ALA A 363 18.13 -43.23 0.67
N ASP A 364 17.76 -42.19 -0.07
CA ASP A 364 17.72 -42.25 -1.54
C ASP A 364 18.07 -40.85 -2.07
N VAL A 365 19.29 -40.74 -2.61
CA VAL A 365 19.80 -39.55 -3.27
C VAL A 365 19.69 -39.81 -4.77
N SER A 366 18.73 -39.16 -5.41
CA SER A 366 18.84 -38.82 -6.82
C SER A 366 18.90 -37.30 -6.96
N GLN A 367 20.06 -36.85 -7.43
CA GLN A 367 20.33 -35.48 -7.83
C GLN A 367 19.41 -35.08 -9.00
N SER A 368 18.79 -33.91 -8.89
CA SER A 368 18.61 -33.03 -10.05
C SER A 368 18.86 -31.59 -9.64
N GLU A 369 20.03 -31.10 -10.02
CA GLU A 369 20.31 -29.68 -10.15
C GLU A 369 19.51 -29.12 -11.34
N GLY A 370 19.00 -27.89 -11.21
CA GLY A 370 18.46 -27.10 -12.31
C GLY A 370 17.05 -26.57 -12.05
N GLY A 371 16.93 -25.27 -11.77
CA GLY A 371 15.63 -24.62 -11.65
C GLY A 371 15.70 -23.22 -11.05
N GLU A 372 16.21 -22.29 -11.86
CA GLU A 372 16.22 -20.84 -11.63
C GLU A 372 14.81 -20.28 -11.32
N GLY A 373 14.79 -19.24 -10.46
CA GLY A 373 13.85 -18.11 -10.51
C GLY A 373 12.35 -18.40 -10.48
N MET A 374 11.76 -18.50 -9.29
CA MET A 374 10.34 -18.15 -9.11
C MET A 374 10.23 -16.84 -8.30
N ASP A 375 9.84 -15.78 -9.00
CA ASP A 375 9.31 -14.53 -8.44
C ASP A 375 8.18 -14.83 -7.44
N LEU A 376 8.49 -14.67 -6.15
CA LEU A 376 7.53 -14.79 -5.04
C LEU A 376 7.02 -13.42 -4.56
N ASP A 377 7.50 -12.31 -5.14
CA ASP A 377 7.17 -10.95 -4.69
C ASP A 377 5.83 -10.42 -5.26
N ALA A 378 5.27 -11.06 -6.30
CA ALA A 378 4.02 -10.60 -6.94
C ALA A 378 2.74 -10.87 -6.12
N VAL A 379 2.78 -11.79 -5.15
CA VAL A 379 1.62 -12.14 -4.32
C VAL A 379 1.50 -11.28 -3.05
N ASP A 380 2.61 -10.72 -2.56
CA ASP A 380 2.60 -9.82 -1.40
C ASP A 380 2.21 -8.37 -1.77
N GLU A 381 2.48 -7.93 -3.01
CA GLU A 381 2.12 -6.57 -3.46
C GLU A 381 0.61 -6.36 -3.62
N GLU A 382 -0.14 -7.34 -4.15
CA GLU A 382 -1.59 -7.20 -4.34
C GLU A 382 -2.35 -7.22 -3.01
N ALA A 383 -1.86 -8.00 -2.03
CA ALA A 383 -2.43 -8.05 -0.68
C ALA A 383 -2.15 -6.77 0.13
N ALA A 384 -0.93 -6.21 0.02
CA ALA A 384 -0.55 -4.97 0.69
C ALA A 384 -1.27 -3.74 0.11
N MET A 385 -1.43 -3.66 -1.22
CA MET A 385 -2.20 -2.59 -1.87
C MET A 385 -3.68 -2.60 -1.45
N ASN A 386 -4.29 -3.79 -1.28
CA ASN A 386 -5.68 -3.89 -0.84
C ASN A 386 -5.86 -3.50 0.64
N ALA A 387 -4.95 -3.93 1.53
CA ALA A 387 -5.00 -3.58 2.95
C ALA A 387 -4.80 -2.07 3.17
N ASN A 388 -3.89 -1.44 2.43
CA ASN A 388 -3.62 -0.02 2.57
C ASN A 388 -4.71 0.88 1.93
N ALA A 389 -5.39 0.39 0.89
CA ALA A 389 -6.58 1.05 0.34
C ALA A 389 -7.78 0.97 1.32
N GLU A 390 -7.91 -0.12 2.07
CA GLU A 390 -8.92 -0.27 3.13
C GLU A 390 -8.66 0.66 4.31
N GLU A 391 -7.40 0.82 4.73
CA GLU A 391 -7.00 1.73 5.80
C GLU A 391 -7.13 3.21 5.41
N ALA A 392 -6.76 3.58 4.17
CA ALA A 392 -6.97 4.93 3.65
C ALA A 392 -8.46 5.29 3.55
N ALA A 393 -9.31 4.35 3.11
CA ALA A 393 -10.76 4.52 3.11
C ALA A 393 -11.35 4.57 4.53
N MET A 394 -10.73 3.89 5.50
CA MET A 394 -11.08 4.00 6.92
C MET A 394 -10.81 5.40 7.47
N ASN A 395 -9.64 5.98 7.17
CA ASN A 395 -9.25 7.29 7.67
C ASN A 395 -10.02 8.43 6.96
N ALA A 396 -10.23 8.36 5.64
CA ALA A 396 -11.02 9.36 4.91
C ALA A 396 -12.48 9.42 5.38
N ALA A 397 -13.10 8.26 5.63
CA ALA A 397 -14.47 8.19 6.16
C ALA A 397 -14.57 8.69 7.62
N ALA A 398 -13.47 8.66 8.38
CA ALA A 398 -13.42 9.18 9.74
C ALA A 398 -13.29 10.72 9.77
N GLU A 399 -12.64 11.32 8.78
CA GLU A 399 -12.53 12.77 8.60
C GLU A 399 -13.82 13.38 8.03
N GLU A 400 -14.43 12.74 7.03
CA GLU A 400 -15.71 13.20 6.45
C GLU A 400 -16.85 13.18 7.48
N ALA A 401 -16.85 12.18 8.37
CA ALA A 401 -17.80 12.11 9.49
C ALA A 401 -17.51 13.13 10.61
N ALA A 402 -16.34 13.76 10.63
CA ALA A 402 -15.96 14.81 11.59
C ALA A 402 -16.21 16.23 11.03
N MET A 403 -16.29 16.38 9.70
CA MET A 403 -16.68 17.64 9.04
C MET A 403 -18.19 17.83 8.95
N ASN A 404 -18.97 16.74 8.94
CA ASN A 404 -20.43 16.77 8.88
C ASN A 404 -21.11 16.65 10.27
N SER A 405 -20.35 16.85 11.35
CA SER A 405 -20.82 16.92 12.75
C SER A 405 -20.41 18.24 13.36
#